data_AF-A0A3M0Y8E1-F1
#
_entry.id   AF-A0A3M0Y8E1-F1
#
_cell.length_a   1.000
_cell.length_b   1.000
_cell.length_c   1.000
_cell.angle_alpha   90.00
_cell.angle_beta   90.00
_cell.angle_gamma   90.00
#
_symmetry.space_group_name_H-M   'P 1'
#
loop_
_entity.id
_entity.type
_entity.pdbx_description
1 polymer ?
#
loop_
_entity_poly.entity_id
_entity_poly.type
_entity_poly.pdbx_seq_one_letter_code
_entity_poly.pdbx_strand_id
1 'polypeptide(L)'
;MKRRIPPALETEAYRVLVNALGAYGGITLAGILLLVMTFDWFSSFIYEKLGGWRLFWIFPVLVLILWLKARHYRAKLQAIIREITDPPPAQGLISFLSRLHPQQQDLLKKALDGGLDLEGLRSSPDLQKLPWRMNIEAIAYHLPRLKAYVVVPSHESAGLLALFDRLIRAIFPQARFRRLDLPPPWEGGVPYLGNTPRLAEAVEAAYGLLQESAQLPPTDILLDITSGTALATAAGIAVTLAEGRRIQYVDGQRPDNIYRVLLCDISYEGA
;
A
#
# COMPACT_ATOMS: atom_id res chain seq x y z
N MET A 1 -1.84 18.44 13.98
CA MET A 1 -1.28 17.32 13.17
C MET A 1 -1.31 17.73 11.70
N LYS A 2 -0.15 18.03 11.09
CA LYS A 2 -0.04 18.32 9.66
C LYS A 2 -0.25 17.03 8.87
N ARG A 3 -1.29 16.94 8.03
CA ARG A 3 -1.44 15.85 7.06
C ARG A 3 -0.27 15.94 6.07
N ARG A 4 0.70 15.02 6.18
CA ARG A 4 1.72 14.79 5.15
C ARG A 4 1.10 13.91 4.08
N ILE A 5 1.20 14.34 2.83
CA ILE A 5 0.76 13.56 1.67
C ILE A 5 1.81 12.44 1.50
N PRO A 6 1.44 11.18 1.17
CA PRO A 6 2.40 10.09 1.00
C PRO A 6 3.45 10.46 -0.06
N PRO A 7 4.75 10.17 0.09
CA PRO A 7 5.82 10.72 -0.74
C PRO A 7 5.62 10.56 -2.24
N ALA A 8 5.02 9.50 -2.77
CA ALA A 8 4.69 9.40 -4.18
C ALA A 8 3.29 9.85 -4.54
N LEU A 9 2.32 9.95 -3.64
CA LEU A 9 1.20 10.85 -3.95
C LEU A 9 1.67 12.29 -3.93
N GLU A 10 2.71 12.60 -3.17
CA GLU A 10 3.40 13.86 -3.17
C GLU A 10 4.28 13.93 -4.41
N THR A 11 4.96 12.88 -4.90
CA THR A 11 5.83 12.90 -6.09
C THR A 11 5.03 12.78 -7.38
N GLU A 12 3.84 12.18 -7.36
CA GLU A 12 2.86 12.04 -8.44
C GLU A 12 1.91 13.24 -8.42
N ALA A 13 1.47 13.75 -7.26
CA ALA A 13 0.80 15.05 -7.20
C ALA A 13 1.78 16.20 -7.38
N TYR A 14 3.08 16.05 -7.11
CA TYR A 14 4.18 16.95 -7.46
C TYR A 14 4.70 16.64 -8.84
N ARG A 15 4.52 15.46 -9.46
CA ARG A 15 4.77 15.27 -10.91
C ARG A 15 3.59 15.77 -11.71
N VAL A 16 2.38 15.66 -11.21
CA VAL A 16 1.17 16.25 -11.79
C VAL A 16 1.18 17.74 -11.48
N LEU A 17 1.59 18.19 -10.29
CA LEU A 17 1.87 19.61 -10.02
C LEU A 17 3.10 20.06 -10.78
N VAL A 18 4.16 19.31 -11.03
CA VAL A 18 5.38 19.75 -11.76
C VAL A 18 5.30 19.40 -13.24
N ASN A 19 4.29 18.70 -13.72
CA ASN A 19 3.96 18.64 -15.14
C ASN A 19 2.87 19.67 -15.46
N ALA A 20 1.95 19.96 -14.53
CA ALA A 20 1.01 21.08 -14.63
C ALA A 20 1.66 22.44 -14.29
N LEU A 21 2.60 22.47 -13.34
CA LEU A 21 3.42 23.62 -12.98
C LEU A 21 4.77 23.55 -13.67
N GLY A 22 5.51 22.47 -13.85
CA GLY A 22 6.87 22.55 -14.47
C GLY A 22 6.88 22.85 -15.96
N ALA A 23 5.76 22.74 -16.67
CA ALA A 23 5.60 23.40 -17.98
C ALA A 23 5.41 24.93 -17.86
N TYR A 24 5.10 25.44 -16.66
CA TYR A 24 4.63 26.81 -16.38
C TYR A 24 5.12 27.41 -15.05
N GLY A 25 6.13 26.90 -14.34
CA GLY A 25 6.10 26.87 -12.86
C GLY A 25 6.70 28.08 -12.19
N GLY A 26 7.76 28.60 -12.81
CA GLY A 26 8.18 29.97 -12.56
C GLY A 26 7.08 30.96 -12.92
N ILE A 27 6.29 30.69 -13.97
CA ILE A 27 5.27 31.61 -14.50
C ILE A 27 3.93 31.50 -13.75
N THR A 28 3.60 30.37 -13.12
CA THR A 28 2.38 30.17 -12.33
C THR A 28 2.62 30.49 -10.87
N LEU A 29 3.82 30.25 -10.31
CA LEU A 29 4.15 30.77 -9.00
C LEU A 29 4.38 32.28 -9.06
N ALA A 30 5.15 32.78 -10.04
CA ALA A 30 5.19 34.21 -10.32
C ALA A 30 3.81 34.71 -10.76
N GLY A 31 2.99 33.90 -11.41
CA GLY A 31 1.63 34.25 -11.80
C GLY A 31 0.70 34.38 -10.60
N ILE A 32 0.78 33.50 -9.60
CA ILE A 32 -0.01 33.56 -8.36
C ILE A 32 0.53 34.67 -7.46
N LEU A 33 1.85 34.84 -7.34
CA LEU A 33 2.47 35.95 -6.61
C LEU A 33 2.17 37.28 -7.27
N LEU A 34 2.26 37.36 -8.60
CA LEU A 34 1.87 38.53 -9.37
C LEU A 34 0.36 38.71 -9.34
N LEU A 35 -0.45 37.66 -9.25
CA LEU A 35 -1.91 37.76 -9.09
C LEU A 35 -2.29 38.19 -7.68
N VAL A 36 -1.53 37.83 -6.63
CA VAL A 36 -1.72 38.28 -5.23
C VAL A 36 -1.17 39.70 -5.03
N MET A 37 0.00 40.02 -5.58
CA MET A 37 0.59 41.36 -5.55
C MET A 37 -0.22 42.31 -6.44
N THR A 38 -0.67 41.86 -7.62
CA THR A 38 -1.68 42.61 -8.36
C THR A 38 -3.01 42.57 -7.63
N PHE A 39 -3.42 41.55 -6.86
CA PHE A 39 -4.65 41.64 -6.06
C PHE A 39 -4.58 42.79 -5.05
N ASP A 40 -3.43 43.03 -4.43
CA ASP A 40 -3.22 44.13 -3.48
C ASP A 40 -3.18 45.50 -4.17
N TRP A 41 -2.47 45.58 -5.31
CA TRP A 41 -2.33 46.81 -6.10
C TRP A 41 -3.59 47.14 -6.93
N PHE A 42 -4.28 46.11 -7.42
CA PHE A 42 -5.50 46.14 -8.23
C PHE A 42 -6.75 46.22 -7.36
N SER A 43 -6.76 45.69 -6.13
CA SER A 43 -7.85 45.98 -5.18
C SER A 43 -7.85 47.46 -4.84
N SER A 44 -6.69 48.06 -4.61
CA SER A 44 -6.52 49.50 -4.39
C SER A 44 -7.01 50.31 -5.60
N PHE A 45 -6.58 49.96 -6.81
CA PHE A 45 -6.98 50.64 -8.07
C PHE A 45 -8.46 50.43 -8.46
N ILE A 46 -9.04 49.24 -8.23
CA ILE A 46 -10.44 48.92 -8.53
C ILE A 46 -11.40 49.48 -7.49
N TYR A 47 -11.05 49.49 -6.20
CA TYR A 47 -11.84 50.17 -5.18
C TYR A 47 -11.97 51.66 -5.49
N GLU A 48 -10.90 52.28 -6.02
CA GLU A 48 -10.85 53.70 -6.36
C GLU A 48 -11.59 54.04 -7.67
N LYS A 49 -11.54 53.17 -8.70
CA LYS A 49 -12.12 53.47 -10.04
C LYS A 49 -13.45 52.81 -10.38
N LEU A 50 -13.80 51.67 -9.78
CA LEU A 50 -14.92 50.82 -10.25
C LEU A 50 -16.00 50.56 -9.20
N GLY A 51 -15.78 50.99 -7.95
CA GLY A 51 -16.66 50.74 -6.81
C GLY A 51 -16.61 49.27 -6.39
N GLY A 52 -16.33 48.99 -5.12
CA GLY A 52 -16.07 47.64 -4.59
C GLY A 52 -17.14 46.57 -4.89
N TRP A 53 -18.33 46.95 -5.34
CA TRP A 53 -19.43 46.05 -5.68
C TRP A 53 -19.15 45.09 -6.86
N ARG A 54 -18.25 45.42 -7.79
CA ARG A 54 -17.93 44.55 -8.95
C ARG A 54 -16.97 43.40 -8.61
N LEU A 55 -16.07 43.59 -7.63
CA LEU A 55 -15.17 42.55 -7.11
C LEU A 55 -15.94 41.42 -6.40
N PHE A 56 -17.10 41.75 -5.81
CA PHE A 56 -18.01 40.79 -5.20
C PHE A 56 -18.48 39.70 -6.17
N TRP A 57 -18.53 39.98 -7.49
CA TRP A 57 -18.99 39.04 -8.50
C TRP A 57 -17.88 38.20 -9.14
N ILE A 58 -16.64 38.70 -9.19
CA ILE A 58 -15.51 38.00 -9.82
C ILE A 58 -15.05 36.81 -8.98
N PHE A 59 -14.95 37.00 -7.66
CA PHE A 59 -14.53 35.94 -6.74
C PHE A 59 -15.44 34.70 -6.75
N PRO A 60 -16.78 34.81 -6.63
CA PRO A 60 -17.67 33.65 -6.70
C PRO A 60 -17.65 32.99 -8.08
N VAL A 61 -17.43 33.73 -9.17
CA VAL A 61 -17.27 33.15 -10.51
C VAL A 61 -15.97 32.33 -10.60
N LEU A 62 -14.86 32.84 -10.06
CA LEU A 62 -13.59 32.09 -10.01
C LEU A 62 -13.72 30.83 -9.14
N VAL A 63 -14.33 30.94 -7.96
CA VAL A 63 -14.63 29.79 -7.08
C VAL A 63 -15.53 28.78 -7.79
N LEU A 64 -16.55 29.25 -8.52
CA LEU A 64 -17.44 28.39 -9.30
C LEU A 64 -16.67 27.68 -10.43
N ILE A 65 -15.79 28.37 -11.16
CA ILE A 65 -14.96 27.76 -12.21
C ILE A 65 -14.02 26.71 -11.61
N LEU A 66 -13.37 27.00 -10.49
CA LEU A 66 -12.51 26.04 -9.79
C LEU A 66 -13.32 24.83 -9.28
N TRP A 67 -14.52 25.06 -8.75
CA TRP A 67 -15.43 24.01 -8.32
C TRP A 67 -15.92 23.14 -9.47
N LEU A 68 -16.31 23.73 -10.60
CA LEU A 68 -16.72 23.02 -11.81
C LEU A 68 -15.56 22.21 -12.40
N LYS A 69 -14.34 22.77 -12.45
CA LYS A 69 -13.14 22.04 -12.88
C LYS A 69 -12.83 20.89 -11.91
N ALA A 70 -12.86 21.13 -10.60
CA ALA A 70 -12.64 20.08 -9.60
C ALA A 70 -13.67 18.95 -9.73
N ARG A 71 -14.94 19.28 -9.97
CA ARG A 71 -16.01 18.30 -10.22
C ARG A 71 -15.78 17.53 -11.52
N HIS A 72 -15.35 18.19 -12.59
CA HIS A 72 -15.03 17.57 -13.87
C HIS A 72 -13.84 16.61 -13.76
N TYR A 73 -12.76 17.01 -13.08
CA TYR A 73 -11.61 16.14 -12.84
C TYR A 73 -11.96 14.99 -11.90
N ARG A 74 -12.81 15.21 -10.89
CA ARG A 74 -13.30 14.14 -10.02
C ARG A 74 -14.11 13.08 -10.79
N ALA A 75 -14.83 13.48 -11.83
CA ALA A 75 -15.55 12.54 -12.70
C ALA A 75 -14.60 11.66 -13.54
N LYS A 76 -13.37 12.12 -13.80
CA LYS A 76 -12.32 11.37 -14.51
C LYS A 76 -11.43 10.53 -13.59
N LEU A 77 -11.41 10.82 -12.29
CA LEU A 77 -10.67 10.04 -11.29
C LEU A 77 -11.40 8.74 -10.88
N GLN A 78 -12.23 8.17 -11.76
CA GLN A 78 -12.83 6.87 -11.49
C GLN A 78 -11.71 5.83 -11.54
N ALA A 79 -11.42 5.24 -10.39
CA ALA A 79 -10.49 4.13 -10.28
C ALA A 79 -11.11 2.92 -10.98
N ILE A 80 -10.49 2.48 -12.06
CA ILE A 80 -10.77 1.18 -12.68
C ILE A 80 -9.92 0.16 -11.92
N ILE A 81 -10.60 -0.69 -11.17
CA ILE A 81 -10.00 -1.84 -10.51
C ILE A 81 -10.07 -3.00 -11.49
N ARG A 82 -8.91 -3.48 -11.95
CA ARG A 82 -8.79 -4.70 -12.75
C ARG A 82 -8.24 -5.80 -11.88
N GLU A 83 -8.99 -6.88 -11.78
CA GLU A 83 -8.51 -8.12 -11.18
C GLU A 83 -7.82 -8.95 -12.25
N ILE A 84 -6.53 -9.23 -12.03
CA ILE A 84 -5.74 -10.09 -12.89
C ILE A 84 -5.62 -11.45 -12.19
N THR A 85 -6.23 -12.45 -12.79
CA THR A 85 -6.07 -13.86 -12.40
C THR A 85 -4.71 -14.36 -12.86
N ASP A 86 -4.07 -15.18 -12.03
CA ASP A 86 -2.77 -15.80 -12.32
C ASP A 86 -1.66 -14.77 -12.68
N PRO A 87 -1.38 -13.82 -11.77
CA PRO A 87 -0.39 -12.78 -12.03
C PRO A 87 1.03 -13.35 -12.17
N PRO A 88 1.93 -12.69 -12.93
CA PRO A 88 3.32 -13.15 -13.02
C PRO A 88 3.97 -13.19 -11.63
N PRO A 89 4.75 -14.24 -11.29
CA PRO A 89 5.40 -14.34 -10.00
C PRO A 89 6.31 -13.14 -9.69
N ALA A 90 6.26 -12.63 -8.47
CA ALA A 90 7.03 -11.49 -7.98
C ALA A 90 8.38 -11.92 -7.38
N GLN A 91 9.32 -10.96 -7.26
CA GLN A 91 10.62 -11.21 -6.61
C GLN A 91 10.62 -10.80 -5.14
N GLY A 92 9.76 -9.84 -4.77
CA GLY A 92 9.60 -9.34 -3.41
C GLY A 92 8.15 -9.45 -2.95
N LEU A 93 7.93 -9.93 -1.73
CA LEU A 93 6.60 -9.99 -1.13
C LEU A 93 6.60 -9.33 0.24
N ILE A 94 5.64 -8.44 0.48
CA ILE A 94 5.37 -7.86 1.80
C ILE A 94 4.05 -8.46 2.28
N SER A 95 3.97 -8.97 3.50
CA SER A 95 2.70 -9.48 4.06
C SER A 95 2.51 -9.05 5.51
N PHE A 96 1.26 -8.92 5.93
CA PHE A 96 0.93 -8.72 7.35
C PHE A 96 0.97 -10.04 8.12
N LEU A 97 1.29 -10.02 9.42
CA LEU A 97 1.23 -11.21 10.26
C LEU A 97 0.01 -11.14 11.17
N SER A 98 -0.94 -12.06 10.96
CA SER A 98 -2.06 -12.25 11.87
C SER A 98 -1.59 -12.90 13.17
N ARG A 99 -2.27 -12.61 14.28
CA ARG A 99 -2.02 -13.32 15.55
C ARG A 99 -2.46 -14.79 15.45
N LEU A 100 -1.83 -15.66 16.22
CA LEU A 100 -2.30 -17.01 16.48
C LEU A 100 -2.74 -17.14 17.94
N HIS A 101 -3.88 -17.78 18.16
CA HIS A 101 -4.29 -18.17 19.51
C HIS A 101 -3.37 -19.27 20.05
N PRO A 102 -3.16 -19.37 21.38
CA PRO A 102 -2.26 -20.37 21.97
C PRO A 102 -2.52 -21.81 21.48
N GLN A 103 -3.79 -22.22 21.39
CA GLN A 103 -4.18 -23.53 20.88
C GLN A 103 -3.71 -23.78 19.43
N GLN A 104 -3.78 -22.75 18.57
CA GLN A 104 -3.31 -22.84 17.19
C GLN A 104 -1.77 -22.90 17.13
N GLN A 105 -1.09 -22.20 18.03
CA GLN A 105 0.38 -22.26 18.13
C GLN A 105 0.85 -23.66 18.55
N ASP A 106 0.19 -24.27 19.53
CA ASP A 106 0.54 -25.62 20.01
C ASP A 106 0.25 -26.69 18.96
N LEU A 107 -0.89 -26.59 18.28
CA LEU A 107 -1.21 -27.43 17.13
C LEU A 107 -0.13 -27.32 16.04
N LEU A 108 0.24 -26.10 15.69
CA LEU A 108 1.26 -25.85 14.67
C LEU A 108 2.62 -26.38 15.07
N LYS A 109 3.04 -26.20 16.33
CA LYS A 109 4.32 -26.75 16.84
C LYS A 109 4.36 -28.27 16.73
N LYS A 110 3.28 -28.95 17.14
CA LYS A 110 3.17 -30.41 17.02
C LYS A 110 3.24 -30.86 15.56
N ALA A 111 2.56 -30.16 14.65
CA ALA A 111 2.61 -30.46 13.23
C ALA A 111 4.04 -30.28 12.68
N LEU A 112 4.74 -29.21 13.06
CA LEU A 112 6.14 -28.97 12.67
C LEU A 112 7.08 -30.05 13.20
N ASP A 113 6.90 -30.51 14.43
CA ASP A 113 7.68 -31.61 15.00
C ASP A 113 7.42 -32.94 14.28
N GLY A 114 6.23 -33.09 13.68
CA GLY A 114 5.84 -34.24 12.86
C GLY A 114 6.27 -34.19 11.39
N GLY A 115 7.05 -33.18 10.96
CA GLY A 115 7.54 -33.08 9.59
C GLY A 115 6.53 -32.46 8.61
N LEU A 116 5.74 -31.49 9.05
CA LEU A 116 4.78 -30.74 8.21
C LEU A 116 5.42 -30.18 6.93
N ASP A 117 4.80 -30.49 5.79
CA ASP A 117 5.08 -29.88 4.49
C ASP A 117 3.85 -29.11 3.95
N LEU A 118 3.94 -28.64 2.70
CA LEU A 118 2.86 -27.87 2.06
C LEU A 118 1.58 -28.70 1.87
N GLU A 119 1.73 -29.99 1.53
CA GLU A 119 0.59 -30.88 1.30
C GLU A 119 -0.10 -31.25 2.61
N GLY A 120 0.66 -31.50 3.67
CA GLY A 120 0.16 -31.68 5.04
C GLY A 120 -0.59 -30.45 5.54
N LEU A 121 -0.09 -29.24 5.25
CA LEU A 121 -0.79 -28.00 5.57
C LEU A 121 -2.13 -27.88 4.80
N ARG A 122 -2.13 -28.28 3.52
CA ARG A 122 -3.32 -28.25 2.63
C ARG A 122 -4.35 -29.29 3.00
N SER A 123 -3.94 -30.46 3.47
CA SER A 123 -4.83 -31.60 3.73
C SER A 123 -5.38 -31.65 5.15
N SER A 124 -4.68 -31.06 6.13
CA SER A 124 -5.10 -31.05 7.53
C SER A 124 -6.30 -30.11 7.78
N PRO A 125 -7.48 -30.63 8.22
CA PRO A 125 -8.66 -29.80 8.46
C PRO A 125 -8.46 -28.71 9.51
N ASP A 126 -7.62 -28.97 10.51
CA ASP A 126 -7.34 -28.02 11.58
C ASP A 126 -6.36 -26.93 11.13
N LEU A 127 -5.37 -27.29 10.31
CA LEU A 127 -4.38 -26.34 9.79
C LEU A 127 -4.89 -25.52 8.60
N GLN A 128 -5.90 -26.00 7.87
CA GLN A 128 -6.58 -25.21 6.83
C GLN A 128 -7.17 -23.91 7.38
N LYS A 129 -7.61 -23.92 8.65
CA LYS A 129 -8.18 -22.76 9.35
C LYS A 129 -7.12 -21.86 9.97
N LEU A 130 -5.84 -22.16 9.80
CA LEU A 130 -4.75 -21.37 10.36
C LEU A 130 -4.74 -19.99 9.68
N PRO A 131 -4.73 -18.88 10.44
CA PRO A 131 -4.68 -17.52 9.88
C PRO A 131 -3.49 -17.25 8.93
N TRP A 132 -2.41 -18.03 9.06
CA TRP A 132 -1.19 -17.91 8.24
C TRP A 132 -1.25 -18.69 6.93
N ARG A 133 -2.31 -19.49 6.72
CA ARG A 133 -2.48 -20.35 5.55
C ARG A 133 -2.38 -19.56 4.24
N MET A 134 -3.02 -18.41 4.18
CA MET A 134 -3.06 -17.57 2.98
C MET A 134 -1.69 -16.93 2.68
N ASN A 135 -0.95 -16.50 3.71
CA ASN A 135 0.41 -16.00 3.55
C ASN A 135 1.34 -17.08 2.96
N ILE A 136 1.17 -18.33 3.38
CA ILE A 136 1.97 -19.46 2.88
C ILE A 136 1.63 -19.76 1.42
N GLU A 137 0.37 -19.68 1.03
CA GLU A 137 -0.04 -19.83 -0.38
C GLU A 137 0.46 -18.68 -1.25
N ALA A 138 0.45 -17.43 -0.75
CA ALA A 138 1.06 -16.30 -1.43
C ALA A 138 2.56 -16.55 -1.68
N ILE A 139 3.30 -17.04 -0.68
CA ILE A 139 4.72 -17.38 -0.83
C ILE A 139 4.92 -18.55 -1.81
N ALA A 140 4.11 -19.61 -1.69
CA ALA A 140 4.18 -20.79 -2.57
C ALA A 140 4.00 -20.41 -4.05
N TYR A 141 3.04 -19.52 -4.33
CA TYR A 141 2.77 -19.04 -5.67
C TYR A 141 3.97 -18.30 -6.28
N HIS A 142 4.63 -17.46 -5.48
CA HIS A 142 5.77 -16.66 -5.93
C HIS A 142 7.10 -17.39 -5.91
N LEU A 143 7.16 -18.57 -5.30
CA LEU A 143 8.37 -19.37 -5.08
C LEU A 143 9.32 -19.45 -6.30
N PRO A 144 8.85 -19.61 -7.56
CA PRO A 144 9.75 -19.70 -8.71
C PRO A 144 10.62 -18.45 -8.95
N ARG A 145 10.18 -17.28 -8.51
CA ARG A 145 10.90 -15.99 -8.70
C ARG A 145 11.21 -15.26 -7.39
N LEU A 146 10.63 -15.68 -6.27
CA LEU A 146 10.78 -15.01 -4.98
C LEU A 146 12.25 -15.01 -4.54
N LYS A 147 12.77 -13.83 -4.24
CA LYS A 147 14.13 -13.62 -3.72
C LYS A 147 14.13 -13.20 -2.26
N ALA A 148 13.15 -12.39 -1.88
CA ALA A 148 13.02 -11.91 -0.51
C ALA A 148 11.55 -11.68 -0.14
N TYR A 149 11.27 -11.78 1.16
CA TYR A 149 9.97 -11.40 1.69
C TYR A 149 10.13 -10.66 3.02
N VAL A 150 9.21 -9.75 3.29
CA VAL A 150 9.12 -9.00 4.54
C VAL A 150 7.77 -9.30 5.17
N VAL A 151 7.79 -9.59 6.46
CA VAL A 151 6.58 -9.77 7.25
C VAL A 151 6.46 -8.57 8.17
N VAL A 152 5.33 -7.87 8.12
CA VAL A 152 5.02 -6.73 8.99
C VAL A 152 4.15 -7.24 10.13
N PRO A 153 4.68 -7.57 11.33
CA PRO A 153 3.84 -8.07 12.41
C PRO A 153 3.08 -6.95 13.13
N SER A 154 1.96 -7.32 13.74
CA SER A 154 1.33 -6.51 14.79
C SER A 154 2.07 -6.65 16.13
N HIS A 155 1.81 -5.77 17.09
CA HIS A 155 2.29 -5.97 18.47
C HIS A 155 1.92 -7.33 19.07
N GLU A 156 0.74 -7.86 18.71
CA GLU A 156 0.25 -9.16 19.19
C GLU A 156 0.89 -10.36 18.48
N SER A 157 1.54 -10.14 17.34
CA SER A 157 2.13 -11.21 16.51
C SER A 157 3.65 -11.10 16.35
N ALA A 158 4.29 -10.03 16.84
CA ALA A 158 5.74 -9.85 16.76
C ALA A 158 6.52 -11.01 17.40
N GLY A 159 6.08 -11.47 18.58
CA GLY A 159 6.66 -12.64 19.24
C GLY A 159 6.47 -13.97 18.51
N LEU A 160 5.67 -13.99 17.44
CA LEU A 160 5.39 -15.18 16.63
C LEU A 160 6.23 -15.26 15.35
N LEU A 161 7.06 -14.24 15.06
CA LEU A 161 7.89 -14.22 13.85
C LEU A 161 8.83 -15.44 13.75
N ALA A 162 9.45 -15.85 14.86
CA ALA A 162 10.32 -17.02 14.87
C ALA A 162 9.56 -18.33 14.56
N LEU A 163 8.32 -18.45 15.05
CA LEU A 163 7.46 -19.59 14.74
C LEU A 163 7.03 -19.57 13.28
N PHE A 164 6.73 -18.39 12.72
CA PHE A 164 6.43 -18.23 11.30
C PHE A 164 7.63 -18.57 10.41
N ASP A 165 8.84 -18.12 10.77
CA ASP A 165 10.08 -18.46 10.04
C ASP A 165 10.34 -19.97 10.06
N ARG A 166 10.16 -20.61 11.22
CA ARG A 166 10.24 -22.07 11.34
C ARG A 166 9.24 -22.78 10.42
N LEU A 167 8.00 -22.28 10.35
CA LEU A 167 6.98 -22.81 9.44
C LEU A 167 7.36 -22.67 7.97
N ILE A 168 7.82 -21.50 7.55
CA ILE A 168 8.24 -21.27 6.16
C ILE A 168 9.41 -22.18 5.77
N ARG A 169 10.40 -22.37 6.66
CA ARG A 169 11.52 -23.29 6.41
C ARG A 169 11.11 -24.75 6.35
N ALA A 170 10.14 -25.17 7.16
CA ALA A 170 9.61 -26.52 7.12
C ALA A 170 8.87 -26.81 5.80
N ILE A 171 8.07 -25.86 5.35
CA ILE A 171 7.26 -25.99 4.12
C ILE A 171 8.11 -25.86 2.85
N PHE A 172 9.12 -24.98 2.87
CA PHE A 172 9.97 -24.70 1.71
C PHE A 172 11.47 -24.92 2.03
N PRO A 173 11.90 -26.15 2.36
CA PRO A 173 13.26 -26.41 2.85
C PRO A 173 14.35 -26.14 1.81
N GLN A 174 14.00 -26.20 0.52
CA GLN A 174 14.93 -25.95 -0.59
C GLN A 174 14.85 -24.51 -1.13
N ALA A 175 14.02 -23.66 -0.53
CA ALA A 175 13.86 -22.28 -0.97
C ALA A 175 15.16 -21.47 -0.78
N ARG A 176 15.46 -20.65 -1.78
CA ARG A 176 16.62 -19.74 -1.76
C ARG A 176 16.24 -18.30 -1.37
N PHE A 177 14.96 -18.02 -1.19
CA PHE A 177 14.52 -16.70 -0.76
C PHE A 177 14.88 -16.46 0.71
N ARG A 178 15.01 -15.18 1.09
CA ARG A 178 15.32 -14.77 2.46
C ARG A 178 14.19 -13.96 3.09
N ARG A 179 13.94 -14.18 4.38
CA ARG A 179 13.15 -13.28 5.20
C ARG A 179 14.01 -12.07 5.54
N LEU A 180 13.50 -10.87 5.33
CA LEU A 180 14.12 -9.65 5.82
C LEU A 180 13.29 -9.11 6.98
N ASP A 181 13.97 -8.81 8.09
CA ASP A 181 13.36 -8.27 9.29
C ASP A 181 13.30 -6.75 9.22
N LEU A 182 12.15 -6.19 9.59
CA LEU A 182 12.03 -4.74 9.69
C LEU A 182 12.98 -4.22 10.79
N PRO A 183 13.76 -3.16 10.51
CA PRO A 183 14.67 -2.58 11.49
C PRO A 183 13.92 -1.83 12.61
N PRO A 184 14.60 -1.36 13.67
CA PRO A 184 14.03 -0.39 14.60
C PRO A 184 13.37 0.79 13.87
N PRO A 185 12.20 1.28 14.31
CA PRO A 185 11.49 0.96 15.57
C PRO A 185 10.42 -0.14 15.44
N TRP A 186 10.53 -1.03 14.45
CA TRP A 186 9.46 -1.97 14.07
C TRP A 186 9.58 -3.37 14.68
N GLU A 187 10.68 -3.69 15.38
CA GLU A 187 10.98 -5.02 15.91
C GLU A 187 9.88 -5.58 16.83
N GLY A 188 9.27 -4.71 17.64
CA GLY A 188 8.14 -5.06 18.52
C GLY A 188 6.78 -5.12 17.83
N GLY A 189 6.75 -5.03 16.50
CA GLY A 189 5.55 -4.95 15.68
C GLY A 189 4.90 -3.57 15.66
N VAL A 190 3.80 -3.51 14.91
CA VAL A 190 3.11 -2.27 14.54
C VAL A 190 1.69 -2.27 15.09
N PRO A 191 1.17 -1.12 15.56
CA PRO A 191 -0.24 -1.03 15.93
C PRO A 191 -1.12 -1.10 14.68
N TYR A 192 -1.78 -2.24 14.48
CA TYR A 192 -2.76 -2.40 13.39
C TYR A 192 -4.05 -1.60 13.61
N LEU A 193 -4.30 -1.15 14.84
CA LEU A 193 -5.47 -0.37 15.24
C LEU A 193 -5.04 0.96 15.87
N GLY A 194 -5.79 2.02 15.58
CA GLY A 194 -5.61 3.33 16.21
C GLY A 194 -4.41 4.17 15.75
N ASN A 195 -3.53 3.64 14.88
CA ASN A 195 -2.37 4.39 14.37
C ASN A 195 -1.98 4.00 12.94
N THR A 196 -2.87 4.31 11.99
CA THR A 196 -2.68 4.11 10.55
C THR A 196 -1.39 4.74 9.99
N PRO A 197 -0.95 5.96 10.40
CA PRO A 197 0.30 6.54 9.90
C PRO A 197 1.53 5.69 10.21
N ARG A 198 1.60 5.13 11.43
CA ARG A 198 2.72 4.27 11.82
C ARG A 198 2.75 2.96 11.03
N LEU A 199 1.59 2.46 10.64
CA LEU A 199 1.50 1.31 9.75
C LEU A 199 1.92 1.62 8.32
N ALA A 200 1.56 2.80 7.81
CA ALA A 200 2.04 3.28 6.52
C ALA A 200 3.57 3.36 6.47
N GLU A 201 4.18 3.94 7.51
CA GLU A 201 5.64 4.02 7.65
C GLU A 201 6.30 2.64 7.70
N ALA A 202 5.68 1.66 8.35
CA ALA A 202 6.20 0.29 8.39
C ALA A 202 6.11 -0.42 7.02
N VAL A 203 5.05 -0.18 6.25
CA VAL A 203 4.92 -0.70 4.89
C VAL A 203 5.97 -0.05 3.97
N GLU A 204 6.17 1.26 4.05
CA GLU A 204 7.25 1.95 3.31
C GLU A 204 8.63 1.42 3.71
N ALA A 205 8.87 1.20 5.00
CA ALA A 205 10.13 0.59 5.47
C ALA A 205 10.32 -0.82 4.90
N ALA A 206 9.25 -1.61 4.76
CA ALA A 206 9.32 -2.93 4.13
C ALA A 206 9.68 -2.85 2.64
N TYR A 207 9.12 -1.87 1.91
CA TYR A 207 9.50 -1.60 0.51
C TYR A 207 10.96 -1.18 0.41
N GLY A 208 11.40 -0.20 1.21
CA GLY A 208 12.78 0.27 1.25
C GLY A 208 13.76 -0.87 1.54
N LEU A 209 13.43 -1.76 2.47
CA LEU A 209 14.26 -2.92 2.81
C LEU A 209 14.41 -3.89 1.62
N LEU A 210 13.34 -4.16 0.87
CA LEU A 210 13.39 -5.00 -0.32
C LEU A 210 14.16 -4.33 -1.47
N GLN A 211 14.04 -3.01 -1.62
CA GLN A 211 14.77 -2.26 -2.65
C GLN A 211 16.26 -2.17 -2.33
N GLU A 212 16.63 -1.85 -1.10
CA GLU A 212 18.01 -1.62 -0.70
C GLU A 212 18.76 -2.93 -0.44
N SER A 213 18.20 -3.79 0.40
CA SER A 213 18.90 -5.01 0.84
C SER A 213 18.76 -6.15 -0.17
N ALA A 214 17.63 -6.24 -0.86
CA ALA A 214 17.40 -7.23 -1.90
C ALA A 214 17.58 -6.73 -3.34
N GLN A 215 17.89 -5.45 -3.53
CA GLN A 215 18.17 -4.85 -4.85
C GLN A 215 17.02 -5.10 -5.84
N LEU A 216 15.79 -5.05 -5.33
CA LEU A 216 14.59 -5.30 -6.12
C LEU A 216 14.02 -4.00 -6.68
N PRO A 217 13.62 -3.94 -7.96
CA PRO A 217 12.89 -2.79 -8.46
C PRO A 217 11.48 -2.75 -7.83
N PRO A 218 10.90 -1.56 -7.59
CA PRO A 218 9.57 -1.45 -6.98
C PRO A 218 8.47 -2.17 -7.77
N THR A 219 8.63 -2.32 -9.10
CA THR A 219 7.71 -3.07 -9.94
C THR A 219 7.71 -4.57 -9.67
N ASP A 220 8.76 -5.15 -9.08
CA ASP A 220 8.83 -6.58 -8.76
C ASP A 220 8.43 -6.90 -7.30
N ILE A 221 7.99 -5.89 -6.55
CA ILE A 221 7.53 -6.04 -5.16
C ILE A 221 6.00 -5.96 -5.14
N LEU A 222 5.38 -6.89 -4.41
CA LEU A 222 3.94 -6.89 -4.16
C LEU A 222 3.65 -6.79 -2.66
N LEU A 223 2.61 -6.04 -2.30
CA LEU A 223 2.00 -6.13 -0.99
C LEU A 223 0.86 -7.16 -1.02
N ASP A 224 0.99 -8.21 -0.23
CA ASP A 224 -0.09 -9.16 0.08
C ASP A 224 -0.99 -8.62 1.18
N ILE A 225 -2.23 -8.30 0.79
CA ILE A 225 -3.25 -7.74 1.66
C ILE A 225 -4.21 -8.80 2.20
N THR A 226 -3.87 -10.07 2.06
CA THR A 226 -4.75 -11.18 2.43
C THR A 226 -4.88 -11.33 3.94
N SER A 227 -3.89 -10.84 4.69
CA SER A 227 -3.75 -11.03 6.12
C SER A 227 -3.75 -9.70 6.87
N GLY A 228 -3.85 -9.76 8.20
CA GLY A 228 -3.98 -8.59 9.05
C GLY A 228 -5.42 -8.16 9.27
N THR A 229 -5.61 -6.98 9.88
CA THR A 229 -6.94 -6.41 10.09
C THR A 229 -7.41 -5.67 8.84
N ALA A 230 -8.72 -5.43 8.72
CA ALA A 230 -9.27 -4.60 7.64
C ALA A 230 -8.64 -3.19 7.63
N LEU A 231 -8.37 -2.61 8.80
CA LEU A 231 -7.70 -1.33 8.89
C LEU A 231 -6.24 -1.41 8.41
N ALA A 232 -5.54 -2.50 8.74
CA ALA A 232 -4.18 -2.69 8.29
C ALA A 232 -4.08 -2.86 6.78
N THR A 233 -4.99 -3.66 6.23
CA THR A 233 -5.19 -3.84 4.80
C THR A 233 -5.47 -2.50 4.12
N ALA A 234 -6.45 -1.72 4.60
CA ALA A 234 -6.78 -0.42 4.02
C ALA A 234 -5.60 0.57 4.06
N ALA A 235 -4.82 0.58 5.14
CA ALA A 235 -3.63 1.41 5.26
C ALA A 235 -2.56 0.99 4.24
N GLY A 236 -2.28 -0.31 4.15
CA GLY A 236 -1.30 -0.87 3.21
C GLY A 236 -1.69 -0.62 1.77
N ILE A 237 -2.97 -0.80 1.43
CA ILE A 237 -3.54 -0.46 0.12
C ILE A 237 -3.31 1.02 -0.19
N ALA A 238 -3.74 1.92 0.71
CA ALA A 238 -3.67 3.36 0.46
C ALA A 238 -2.24 3.83 0.16
N VAL A 239 -1.26 3.31 0.90
CA VAL A 239 0.16 3.66 0.77
C VAL A 239 0.78 3.04 -0.47
N THR A 240 0.47 1.77 -0.75
CA THR A 240 0.97 1.07 -1.94
C THR A 240 0.48 1.73 -3.22
N LEU A 241 -0.82 2.01 -3.30
CA LEU A 241 -1.42 2.64 -4.47
C LEU A 241 -0.99 4.09 -4.67
N ALA A 242 -0.74 4.81 -3.57
CA ALA A 242 -0.22 6.17 -3.63
C ALA A 242 1.10 6.27 -4.41
N GLU A 243 1.83 5.16 -4.49
CA GLU A 243 3.14 5.04 -5.11
C GLU A 243 3.10 4.32 -6.46
N GLY A 244 1.91 4.07 -7.01
CA GLY A 244 1.75 3.30 -8.25
C GLY A 244 2.22 1.84 -8.11
N ARG A 245 2.33 1.34 -6.88
CA ARG A 245 2.74 -0.04 -6.58
C ARG A 245 1.51 -0.94 -6.58
N ARG A 246 1.74 -2.24 -6.65
CA ARG A 246 0.69 -3.24 -6.87
C ARG A 246 0.40 -4.03 -5.60
N ILE A 247 -0.85 -4.42 -5.45
CA ILE A 247 -1.35 -5.22 -4.32
C ILE A 247 -1.88 -6.56 -4.83
N GLN A 248 -1.77 -7.59 -4.00
CA GLN A 248 -2.36 -8.89 -4.27
C GLN A 248 -3.19 -9.39 -3.11
N TYR A 249 -4.07 -10.35 -3.37
CA TYR A 249 -4.71 -11.14 -2.33
C TYR A 249 -4.84 -12.60 -2.75
N VAL A 250 -4.98 -13.50 -1.78
CA VAL A 250 -5.25 -14.92 -2.00
C VAL A 250 -6.71 -15.21 -1.70
N ASP A 251 -7.46 -15.62 -2.73
CA ASP A 251 -8.82 -16.11 -2.59
C ASP A 251 -8.81 -17.60 -2.24
N GLY A 252 -9.29 -17.93 -1.04
CA GLY A 252 -9.44 -19.31 -0.54
C GLY A 252 -10.89 -19.71 -0.29
N GLN A 253 -11.88 -18.95 -0.76
CA GLN A 253 -13.30 -19.20 -0.49
C GLN A 253 -14.02 -19.90 -1.66
N ARG A 254 -13.27 -20.54 -2.56
CA ARG A 254 -13.83 -21.19 -3.74
C ARG A 254 -14.32 -22.61 -3.46
N PRO A 255 -15.40 -23.06 -4.13
CA PRO A 255 -15.96 -24.40 -3.94
C PRO A 255 -14.98 -25.54 -4.26
N ASP A 256 -13.95 -25.28 -5.06
CA ASP A 256 -12.92 -26.24 -5.46
C ASP A 256 -11.78 -26.38 -4.42
N ASN A 257 -11.81 -25.59 -3.34
CA ASN A 257 -10.73 -25.51 -2.35
C ASN A 257 -9.36 -25.15 -2.96
N ILE A 258 -9.36 -24.53 -4.14
CA ILE A 258 -8.15 -24.08 -4.83
C ILE A 258 -7.90 -22.62 -4.46
N TYR A 259 -6.77 -22.39 -3.80
CA TYR A 259 -6.30 -21.04 -3.50
C TYR A 259 -5.81 -20.39 -4.79
N ARG A 260 -6.29 -19.17 -5.07
CA ARG A 260 -5.86 -18.38 -6.22
C ARG A 260 -5.25 -17.07 -5.79
N VAL A 261 -4.09 -16.75 -6.33
CA VAL A 261 -3.48 -15.43 -6.16
C VAL A 261 -4.06 -14.49 -7.21
N LEU A 262 -4.55 -13.35 -6.75
CA LEU A 262 -5.20 -12.33 -7.56
C LEU A 262 -4.42 -11.03 -7.38
N LEU A 263 -4.06 -10.40 -8.50
CA LEU A 263 -3.41 -9.09 -8.50
C LEU A 263 -4.50 -8.04 -8.76
N CYS A 264 -4.55 -7.04 -7.89
CA CYS A 264 -5.44 -5.90 -8.08
C CYS A 264 -4.62 -4.75 -8.67
N ASP A 265 -4.89 -4.46 -9.93
CA ASP A 265 -4.31 -3.36 -10.68
C ASP A 265 -5.30 -2.20 -10.70
N ILE A 266 -4.89 -1.05 -10.18
CA ILE A 266 -5.75 0.12 -10.10
C ILE A 266 -5.21 1.16 -11.06
N SER A 267 -6.02 1.43 -12.08
CA SER A 267 -5.76 2.43 -13.11
C SER A 267 -6.80 3.54 -13.03
N TYR A 268 -6.49 4.72 -13.56
CA TYR A 268 -7.43 5.85 -13.63
C TYR A 268 -7.73 6.15 -15.09
N GLU A 269 -9.00 6.41 -15.43
CA GLU A 269 -9.37 6.79 -16.80
C GLU A 269 -8.70 8.11 -17.22
N GLY A 270 -7.88 8.06 -18.27
CA GLY A 270 -7.27 9.24 -18.88
C GLY A 270 -5.87 9.61 -18.38
N ALA A 271 -5.18 8.69 -17.68
CA ALA A 271 -3.74 8.73 -17.47
C ALA A 271 -3.00 7.98 -18.60
#